data_AF-A0A8B5R3M2-F1
#
_entry.id   AF-A0A8B5R3M2-F1
#
_cell.length_a   1.000
_cell.length_b   1.000
_cell.length_c   1.000
_cell.angle_alpha   90.00
_cell.angle_beta   90.00
_cell.angle_gamma   90.00
#
_symmetry.space_group_name_H-M   'P 1'
#
loop_
_entity.id
_entity.type
_entity.pdbx_description
1 polymer ?
#
loop_
_entity_poly.entity_id
_entity_poly.type
_entity_poly.pdbx_seq_one_letter_code
_entity_poly.pdbx_strand_id
1 'polypeptide(L)'
;MRALSISPEKLLTMIIGQPITLDISYAGQLLLASTVHQQPNLPSEMAGALAEVSDTGQVKFITLVHPFKVINRDELFNIDESNIHREPYNWFGPQALVIEKKMQDFINSYDGPVTEDGAIPRQYIPDNIAEPIILSDKYWQDYASFVNDPDGNFAKQIKPIFKII
;
A
#
# COMPACT_ATOMS: atom_id res chain seq x y z
N MET A 1 5.15 19.22 -3.13
CA MET A 1 4.82 18.80 -1.75
C MET A 1 6.08 18.59 -0.90
N ARG A 2 5.99 18.68 0.44
CA ARG A 2 7.08 18.34 1.38
C ARG A 2 7.03 16.85 1.75
N ALA A 3 8.19 16.24 1.93
CA ALA A 3 8.35 14.85 2.29
C ALA A 3 9.36 14.66 3.44
N LEU A 4 9.20 13.56 4.18
CA LEU A 4 10.11 13.15 5.24
C LEU A 4 10.36 11.64 5.14
N SER A 5 11.62 11.24 5.23
CA SER A 5 11.99 9.84 5.41
C SER A 5 11.84 9.43 6.87
N ILE A 6 11.18 8.30 7.12
CA ILE A 6 10.98 7.71 8.43
C ILE A 6 11.33 6.22 8.41
N SER A 7 11.50 5.61 9.58
CA SER A 7 11.75 4.15 9.62
C SER A 7 10.56 3.38 9.03
N PRO A 8 10.81 2.25 8.36
CA PRO A 8 9.75 1.41 7.80
C PRO A 8 8.72 0.98 8.86
N GLU A 9 9.16 0.72 10.10
CA GLU A 9 8.25 0.32 11.18
C GLU A 9 7.31 1.44 11.58
N LYS A 10 7.79 2.69 11.67
CA LYS A 10 6.93 3.85 11.92
C LYS A 10 5.93 4.05 10.79
N LEU A 11 6.38 3.91 9.54
CA LEU A 11 5.53 4.02 8.36
C LEU A 11 4.41 2.96 8.41
N LEU A 12 4.75 1.69 8.60
CA LEU A 12 3.78 0.61 8.69
C LEU A 12 2.83 0.79 9.89
N THR A 13 3.36 1.16 11.06
CA THR A 13 2.58 1.43 12.28
C THR A 13 1.48 2.45 12.01
N MET A 14 1.83 3.56 11.35
CA MET A 14 0.84 4.56 10.97
C MET A 14 -0.17 4.04 9.95
N ILE A 15 0.28 3.33 8.90
CA ILE A 15 -0.62 2.85 7.84
C ILE A 15 -1.60 1.79 8.39
N ILE A 16 -1.23 0.98 9.38
CA ILE A 16 -2.17 0.07 10.07
C ILE A 16 -3.08 0.78 11.09
N GLY A 17 -3.03 2.11 11.16
CA GLY A 17 -3.91 2.95 11.97
C GLY A 17 -3.45 3.16 13.42
N GLN A 18 -2.22 2.77 13.76
CA GLN A 18 -1.66 3.04 15.08
C GLN A 18 -1.03 4.44 15.14
N PRO A 19 -1.13 5.13 16.28
CA PRO A 19 -0.60 6.49 16.41
C PRO A 19 0.93 6.49 16.36
N ILE A 20 1.50 7.48 15.68
CA ILE A 20 2.93 7.79 15.72
C ILE A 20 3.14 9.29 15.99
N THR A 21 4.32 9.61 16.50
CA THR A 21 4.80 10.99 16.66
C THR A 21 6.12 11.15 15.92
N LEU A 22 6.29 12.30 15.28
CA LEU A 22 7.52 12.70 14.61
C LEU A 22 8.16 13.86 15.38
N ASP A 23 9.47 13.77 15.58
CA ASP A 23 10.26 14.84 16.18
C ASP A 23 10.71 15.80 15.08
N ILE A 24 9.80 16.65 14.62
CA ILE A 24 10.03 17.63 13.55
C ILE A 24 9.39 18.96 13.90
N SER A 25 10.07 20.06 13.56
CA SER A 25 9.53 21.42 13.65
C SER A 25 8.73 21.79 12.40
N TYR A 26 7.77 20.96 12.01
CA TYR A 26 6.88 21.21 10.88
C TYR A 26 5.47 20.71 11.16
N ALA A 27 4.48 21.55 10.86
CA ALA A 27 3.07 21.20 10.88
C ALA A 27 2.46 21.37 9.49
N GLY A 28 1.50 20.51 9.17
CA GLY A 28 0.81 20.44 7.89
C GLY A 28 1.00 19.11 7.18
N GLN A 29 0.65 19.08 5.90
CA GLN A 29 0.69 17.86 5.11
C GLN A 29 2.13 17.47 4.73
N LEU A 30 2.48 16.20 4.90
CA LEU A 30 3.73 15.58 4.49
C LEU A 30 3.47 14.29 3.71
N LEU A 31 4.35 14.01 2.75
CA LEU A 31 4.57 12.67 2.25
C LEU A 31 5.57 11.94 3.16
N LEU A 32 5.17 10.80 3.70
CA LEU A 32 6.03 9.95 4.52
C LEU A 32 6.58 8.81 3.66
N ALA A 33 7.90 8.72 3.61
CA ALA A 33 8.64 7.73 2.85
C ALA A 33 9.49 6.86 3.78
N SER A 34 9.73 5.61 3.42
CA SER A 34 10.64 4.75 4.15
C SER A 34 12.09 5.09 3.81
N THR A 35 12.93 5.11 4.85
CA THR A 35 14.39 5.15 4.69
C THR A 35 14.91 3.89 4.02
N VAL A 36 16.09 3.96 3.41
CA VAL A 36 16.84 2.77 3.00
C VAL A 36 17.12 1.90 4.21
N HIS A 37 16.88 0.59 4.14
CA HIS A 37 17.26 -0.34 5.21
C HIS A 37 17.51 -1.76 4.69
N GLN A 38 18.06 -2.63 5.55
CA GLN A 38 18.35 -4.05 5.25
C GLN A 38 17.54 -5.04 6.11
N GLN A 39 16.58 -4.58 6.90
CA GLN A 39 15.67 -5.47 7.61
C GLN A 39 14.78 -6.23 6.62
N PRO A 40 14.67 -7.57 6.72
CA PRO A 40 13.84 -8.37 5.82
C PRO A 40 12.35 -7.99 5.90
N ASN A 41 11.65 -8.10 4.77
CA ASN A 41 10.20 -7.94 4.63
C ASN A 41 9.64 -6.54 4.98
N LEU A 42 10.51 -5.52 5.05
CA LEU A 42 10.13 -4.14 5.31
C LEU A 42 10.31 -3.26 4.05
N PRO A 43 9.49 -2.19 3.89
CA PRO A 43 9.56 -1.30 2.74
C PRO A 43 10.78 -0.38 2.79
N SER A 44 11.58 -0.34 1.73
CA SER A 44 12.80 0.45 1.61
C SER A 44 12.74 1.39 0.39
N GLU A 45 13.25 2.61 0.55
CA GLU A 45 13.35 3.61 -0.53
C GLU A 45 12.03 3.97 -1.22
N MET A 46 10.89 3.96 -0.52
CA MET A 46 9.59 4.24 -1.12
C MET A 46 8.72 5.21 -0.35
N ALA A 47 7.89 5.97 -1.05
CA ALA A 47 6.78 6.70 -0.43
C ALA A 47 5.66 5.72 -0.02
N GLY A 48 5.14 5.85 1.19
CA GLY A 48 4.07 4.97 1.67
C GLY A 48 2.76 5.70 1.99
N ALA A 49 2.78 6.98 2.34
CA ALA A 49 1.55 7.65 2.78
C ALA A 49 1.62 9.17 2.71
N LEU A 50 0.45 9.78 2.52
CA LEU A 50 0.20 11.17 2.88
C LEU A 50 -0.32 11.22 4.31
N ALA A 51 0.23 12.15 5.09
CA ALA A 51 -0.17 12.36 6.47
C ALA A 51 -0.23 13.85 6.79
N GLU A 52 -1.03 14.20 7.80
CA GLU A 52 -1.06 15.51 8.41
C GLU A 52 -0.30 15.46 9.73
N VAL A 53 0.63 16.38 9.94
CA VAL A 53 1.41 16.51 11.16
C VAL A 53 0.93 17.73 11.94
N SER A 54 0.62 17.57 13.22
CA SER A 54 0.25 18.68 14.10
C SER A 54 1.48 19.44 14.60
N ASP A 55 1.26 20.59 15.24
CA ASP A 55 2.31 21.34 15.94
C ASP A 55 2.98 20.55 17.09
N THR A 56 2.33 19.50 17.58
CA THR A 56 2.86 18.58 18.59
C THR A 56 3.57 17.36 18.00
N GLY A 57 3.73 17.30 16.67
CA GLY A 57 4.35 16.19 15.95
C GLY A 57 3.46 14.96 15.82
N GLN A 58 2.19 15.03 16.25
CA GLN A 58 1.24 13.93 16.13
C GLN A 58 0.88 13.75 14.65
N VAL A 59 0.95 12.50 14.18
CA VAL A 59 0.68 12.17 12.79
C VAL A 59 -0.71 11.59 12.63
N LYS A 60 -1.47 12.15 11.69
CA LYS A 60 -2.74 11.62 11.22
C LYS A 60 -2.61 11.13 9.79
N PHE A 61 -2.83 9.83 9.59
CA PHE A 61 -2.88 9.23 8.26
C PHE A 61 -4.01 9.84 7.42
N ILE A 62 -3.71 10.22 6.17
CA ILE A 62 -4.70 10.73 5.21
C ILE A 62 -5.04 9.66 4.19
N THR A 63 -4.04 9.15 3.47
CA THR A 63 -4.22 8.15 2.41
C THR A 63 -2.91 7.43 2.12
N LEU A 64 -3.03 6.21 1.64
CA LEU A 64 -1.93 5.41 1.14
C LEU A 64 -1.50 5.97 -0.21
N VAL A 65 -0.20 5.93 -0.49
CA VAL A 65 0.35 6.39 -1.76
C VAL A 65 0.87 5.18 -2.52
N HIS A 66 0.60 5.13 -3.82
CA HIS A 66 1.10 4.09 -4.69
C HIS A 66 2.64 4.06 -4.60
N PRO A 67 3.28 2.88 -4.54
CA PRO A 67 4.71 2.80 -4.33
C PRO A 67 5.49 3.47 -5.46
N PHE A 68 6.43 4.32 -5.10
CA PHE A 68 7.41 4.87 -6.04
C PHE A 68 8.71 5.18 -5.33
N LYS A 69 9.81 5.19 -6.10
CA LYS A 69 11.15 5.37 -5.56
C LYS A 69 11.34 6.78 -5.01
N VAL A 70 11.84 6.86 -3.79
CA VAL A 70 12.19 8.12 -3.14
C VAL A 70 13.68 8.12 -2.81
N ILE A 71 14.36 9.22 -3.15
CA ILE A 71 15.75 9.43 -2.75
C ILE A 71 15.75 9.78 -1.27
N ASN A 72 16.35 8.91 -0.46
CA ASN A 72 16.42 9.09 0.98
C ASN A 72 17.17 10.38 1.35
N ARG A 73 16.63 11.14 2.31
CA ARG A 73 17.26 12.33 2.88
C ARG A 73 16.97 12.39 4.38
N ASP A 74 17.96 12.83 5.15
CA ASP A 74 17.89 12.92 6.61
C ASP A 74 17.06 14.13 7.11
N GLU A 75 16.55 14.95 6.20
CA GLU A 75 15.87 16.20 6.47
C GLU A 75 14.68 16.41 5.53
N LEU A 76 13.76 17.32 5.87
CA LEU A 76 12.58 17.63 5.05
C LEU A 76 12.99 18.04 3.64
N PHE A 77 12.39 17.38 2.65
CA PHE A 77 12.71 17.63 1.25
C PHE A 77 11.48 17.89 0.41
N ASN A 78 11.71 18.48 -0.76
CA ASN A 78 10.65 18.71 -1.74
C ASN A 78 10.56 17.50 -2.66
N ILE A 79 9.34 17.11 -2.96
CA ILE A 79 9.04 16.10 -3.95
C ILE A 79 8.02 16.65 -4.94
N ASP A 80 8.19 16.27 -6.20
CA ASP A 80 7.27 16.60 -7.25
C ASP A 80 5.95 15.84 -7.03
N GLU A 81 4.85 16.58 -6.98
CA GLU A 81 3.51 16.05 -6.77
C GLU A 81 3.03 15.18 -7.94
N SER A 82 3.62 15.36 -9.13
CA SER A 82 3.34 14.53 -10.30
C SER A 82 3.63 13.05 -10.08
N ASN A 83 4.52 12.71 -9.14
CA ASN A 83 4.86 11.33 -8.80
C ASN A 83 3.92 10.71 -7.76
N ILE A 84 3.07 11.52 -7.12
CA ILE A 84 2.23 11.09 -6.00
C ILE A 84 0.89 10.60 -6.53
N HIS A 85 0.74 9.27 -6.61
CA HIS A 85 -0.54 8.64 -6.91
C HIS A 85 -1.19 8.18 -5.61
N ARG A 86 -2.39 8.69 -5.31
CA ARG A 86 -3.14 8.32 -4.10
C ARG A 86 -3.89 7.02 -4.35
N GLU A 87 -3.80 6.09 -3.42
CA GLU A 87 -4.59 4.87 -3.47
C GLU A 87 -6.03 5.15 -3.00
N PRO A 88 -7.04 4.56 -3.67
CA PRO A 88 -8.43 4.68 -3.24
C PRO A 88 -8.71 3.94 -1.93
N TYR A 89 -7.86 2.98 -1.56
CA TYR A 89 -8.00 2.17 -0.36
C TYR A 89 -6.68 2.07 0.39
N ASN A 90 -6.75 1.87 1.70
CA ASN A 90 -5.61 1.46 2.48
C ASN A 90 -5.49 -0.06 2.49
N TRP A 91 -4.58 -0.60 1.69
CA TRP A 91 -4.36 -2.03 1.51
C TRP A 91 -3.82 -2.75 2.75
N PHE A 92 -3.32 -2.03 3.76
CA PHE A 92 -2.91 -2.61 5.06
C PHE A 92 -4.00 -2.47 6.13
N GLY A 93 -5.11 -1.80 5.81
CA GLY A 93 -6.16 -1.48 6.75
C GLY A 93 -7.36 -2.42 6.68
N PRO A 94 -8.35 -2.22 7.57
CA PRO A 94 -9.57 -3.04 7.60
C PRO A 94 -10.38 -3.07 6.30
N GLN A 95 -10.24 -2.04 5.44
CA GLN A 95 -10.94 -1.99 4.15
C GLN A 95 -10.50 -3.11 3.20
N ALA A 96 -9.21 -3.50 3.22
CA ALA A 96 -8.69 -4.59 2.41
C ALA A 96 -9.40 -5.91 2.78
N LEU A 97 -9.57 -6.18 4.08
CA LEU A 97 -10.27 -7.38 4.57
C LEU A 97 -11.74 -7.42 4.12
N VAL A 98 -12.40 -6.26 4.06
CA VAL A 98 -13.79 -6.18 3.56
C VAL A 98 -13.85 -6.47 2.06
N ILE A 99 -12.89 -5.98 1.28
CA ILE A 99 -12.78 -6.23 -0.17
C ILE A 99 -12.53 -7.72 -0.43
N GLU A 100 -11.56 -8.32 0.27
CA GLU A 100 -11.28 -9.75 0.20
C GLU A 100 -12.49 -10.60 0.56
N LYS A 101 -13.18 -10.25 1.66
CA LYS A 101 -14.40 -10.94 2.07
C LYS A 101 -15.50 -10.87 1.01
N LYS A 102 -15.71 -9.72 0.36
CA LYS A 102 -16.70 -9.58 -0.72
C LYS A 102 -16.39 -10.50 -1.89
N MET A 103 -15.11 -10.62 -2.27
CA MET A 103 -14.70 -11.54 -3.33
C MET A 103 -14.92 -13.00 -2.91
N GLN A 104 -14.58 -13.36 -1.67
CA GLN A 104 -14.79 -14.71 -1.16
C GLN A 104 -16.28 -15.08 -1.07
N ASP A 105 -17.12 -14.17 -0.60
CA ASP A 105 -18.57 -14.37 -0.51
C ASP A 105 -19.18 -14.52 -1.93
N PHE A 106 -18.65 -13.79 -2.93
CA PHE A 106 -19.03 -13.98 -4.34
C PHE A 106 -18.61 -15.36 -4.85
N ILE A 107 -17.35 -15.77 -4.65
CA ILE A 107 -16.87 -17.10 -5.06
C ILE A 107 -17.73 -18.21 -4.46
N ASN A 108 -18.07 -18.11 -3.18
CA ASN A 108 -18.85 -19.13 -2.46
C ASN A 108 -20.31 -19.23 -2.93
N SER A 109 -20.86 -18.16 -3.52
CA SER A 109 -22.24 -18.10 -4.00
C SER A 109 -22.35 -18.23 -5.52
N TYR A 110 -21.23 -18.26 -6.24
CA TYR A 110 -21.19 -18.36 -7.70
C TYR A 110 -21.49 -19.78 -8.17
N ASP A 111 -22.49 -19.92 -9.03
CA ASP A 111 -22.95 -21.19 -9.61
C ASP A 111 -22.80 -21.23 -11.16
N GLY A 112 -22.09 -20.25 -11.73
CA GLY A 112 -21.91 -20.11 -13.17
C GLY A 112 -20.71 -20.87 -13.75
N PRO A 113 -20.41 -20.66 -15.05
CA PRO A 113 -19.28 -21.29 -15.73
C PRO A 113 -17.93 -20.91 -15.13
N VAL A 114 -17.00 -21.86 -15.10
CA VAL A 114 -15.59 -21.67 -14.73
C VAL A 114 -14.67 -22.01 -15.89
N THR A 115 -13.46 -21.46 -15.88
CA THR A 115 -12.37 -21.84 -16.80
C THR A 115 -11.90 -23.27 -16.53
N GLU A 116 -11.07 -23.82 -17.43
CA GLU A 116 -10.51 -25.18 -17.30
C GLU A 116 -9.69 -25.36 -16.01
N ASP A 117 -9.08 -24.29 -15.49
CA ASP A 117 -8.33 -24.27 -14.24
C ASP A 117 -9.19 -23.92 -13.01
N GLY A 118 -10.52 -23.84 -13.16
CA GLY A 118 -11.47 -23.62 -12.08
C GLY A 118 -11.64 -22.16 -11.64
N ALA A 119 -11.14 -21.19 -12.41
CA ALA A 119 -11.32 -19.77 -12.12
C ALA A 119 -12.65 -19.24 -12.67
N ILE A 120 -13.20 -18.20 -12.03
CA ILE A 120 -14.38 -17.49 -12.54
C ILE A 120 -13.92 -16.49 -13.61
N PRO A 121 -14.39 -16.58 -14.88
CA PRO A 121 -14.00 -15.61 -15.90
C PRO A 121 -14.40 -14.18 -15.51
N ARG A 122 -13.50 -13.20 -15.75
CA ARG A 122 -13.68 -11.80 -15.34
C ARG A 122 -15.02 -11.18 -15.75
N GLN A 123 -15.55 -11.55 -16.92
CA GLN A 123 -16.83 -11.06 -17.43
C GLN A 123 -18.04 -11.44 -16.56
N TYR A 124 -17.92 -12.45 -15.71
CA TYR A 124 -18.98 -12.88 -14.79
C TYR A 124 -18.84 -12.27 -13.39
N ILE A 125 -17.76 -11.55 -13.11
CA ILE A 125 -17.54 -10.91 -11.81
C ILE A 125 -18.00 -9.45 -11.92
N PRO A 126 -18.95 -9.00 -11.07
CA PRO A 126 -19.37 -7.60 -11.02
C PRO A 126 -18.20 -6.64 -10.81
N ASP A 127 -18.21 -5.50 -11.49
CA ASP A 127 -17.11 -4.53 -11.45
C ASP A 127 -16.85 -3.99 -10.05
N ASN A 128 -17.89 -3.79 -9.24
CA ASN A 128 -17.77 -3.36 -7.85
C ASN A 128 -17.08 -4.39 -6.92
N ILE A 129 -16.88 -5.63 -7.39
CA ILE A 129 -16.11 -6.68 -6.72
C ILE A 129 -14.74 -6.82 -7.38
N ALA A 130 -14.68 -6.82 -8.71
CA ALA A 130 -13.44 -7.02 -9.44
C ALA A 130 -12.48 -5.84 -9.38
N GLU A 131 -12.95 -4.60 -9.54
CA GLU A 131 -12.08 -3.42 -9.62
C GLU A 131 -11.20 -3.25 -8.36
N PRO A 132 -11.72 -3.32 -7.12
CA PRO A 132 -10.88 -3.17 -5.93
C PRO A 132 -9.83 -4.28 -5.81
N ILE A 133 -10.16 -5.50 -6.25
CA ILE A 133 -9.23 -6.63 -6.23
C ILE A 133 -8.12 -6.44 -7.26
N ILE A 134 -8.45 -5.98 -8.48
CA ILE A 134 -7.44 -5.65 -9.50
C ILE A 134 -6.48 -4.56 -9.01
N LEU A 135 -7.01 -3.53 -8.34
CA LEU A 135 -6.21 -2.46 -7.76
C LEU A 135 -5.29 -2.98 -6.64
N SER A 136 -5.80 -3.84 -5.76
CA SER A 136 -5.01 -4.51 -4.71
C SER A 136 -3.88 -5.33 -5.31
N ASP A 137 -4.18 -6.20 -6.28
CA ASP A 137 -3.20 -7.04 -6.97
C ASP A 137 -2.07 -6.19 -7.58
N LYS A 138 -2.45 -5.11 -8.28
CA LYS A 138 -1.49 -4.17 -8.87
C LYS A 138 -0.64 -3.50 -7.79
N TYR A 139 -1.26 -3.00 -6.72
CA TYR A 139 -0.55 -2.35 -5.62
C TYR A 139 0.51 -3.28 -5.02
N TRP A 140 0.15 -4.53 -4.70
CA TRP A 140 1.08 -5.47 -4.08
C TRP A 140 2.22 -5.89 -5.02
N GLN A 141 1.94 -6.07 -6.31
CA GLN A 141 2.97 -6.32 -7.32
C GLN A 141 3.98 -5.17 -7.40
N ASP A 142 3.50 -3.94 -7.44
CA ASP A 142 4.36 -2.75 -7.50
C ASP A 142 5.12 -2.55 -6.17
N TYR A 143 4.47 -2.81 -5.02
CA TYR A 143 5.04 -2.74 -3.68
C TYR A 143 6.19 -3.74 -3.46
N ALA A 144 6.10 -4.94 -4.05
CA ALA A 144 7.11 -5.98 -3.89
C ALA A 144 8.53 -5.54 -4.28
N SER A 145 8.64 -4.65 -5.29
CA SER A 145 9.93 -4.11 -5.75
C SER A 145 10.61 -3.20 -4.73
N PHE A 146 9.87 -2.74 -3.73
CA PHE A 146 10.35 -1.87 -2.67
C PHE A 146 10.48 -2.59 -1.32
N VAL A 147 10.17 -3.88 -1.25
CA VAL A 147 10.41 -4.66 -0.03
C VAL A 147 11.80 -5.26 -0.07
N ASN A 148 12.52 -5.16 1.04
CA ASN A 148 13.78 -5.88 1.17
C ASN A 148 13.49 -7.39 1.35
N ASP A 149 13.45 -8.11 0.23
CA ASP A 149 13.08 -9.51 0.12
C ASP A 149 14.24 -10.36 -0.46
N PRO A 150 15.36 -10.53 0.27
CA PRO A 150 16.57 -11.15 -0.26
C PRO A 150 16.39 -12.64 -0.63
N ASP A 151 15.40 -13.33 -0.05
CA ASP A 151 15.08 -14.73 -0.29
C ASP A 151 13.83 -14.94 -1.18
N GLY A 152 13.22 -13.85 -1.63
CA GLY A 152 12.02 -13.86 -2.47
C GLY A 152 10.78 -14.40 -1.75
N ASN A 153 10.80 -14.49 -0.41
CA ASN A 153 9.70 -15.07 0.36
C ASN A 153 8.50 -14.14 0.46
N PHE A 154 8.71 -12.81 0.47
CA PHE A 154 7.61 -11.86 0.41
C PHE A 154 6.91 -11.92 -0.94
N ALA A 155 7.66 -11.86 -2.04
CA ALA A 155 7.11 -11.93 -3.39
C ALA A 155 6.28 -13.20 -3.64
N LYS A 156 6.71 -14.36 -3.10
CA LYS A 156 5.96 -15.63 -3.18
C LYS A 156 4.63 -15.63 -2.42
N GLN A 157 4.48 -14.76 -1.41
CA GLN A 157 3.24 -14.63 -0.65
C GLN A 157 2.19 -13.81 -1.40
N ILE A 158 2.61 -12.94 -2.32
CA ILE A 158 1.70 -12.18 -3.17
C ILE A 158 1.09 -13.14 -4.18
N LYS A 159 -0.16 -13.53 -3.91
CA LYS A 159 -0.97 -14.37 -4.79
C LYS A 159 -2.07 -13.51 -5.37
N PRO A 160 -1.90 -12.99 -6.60
CA PRO A 160 -2.94 -12.19 -7.21
C PRO A 160 -4.21 -13.04 -7.34
N ILE A 161 -5.33 -12.46 -6.94
CA ILE A 161 -6.63 -13.13 -7.02
C ILE A 161 -7.04 -13.27 -8.48
N PHE A 162 -6.72 -12.27 -9.31
CA PHE A 162 -6.85 -12.37 -10.75
C PHE A 162 -5.55 -12.90 -11.35
N LYS A 163 -5.65 -14.05 -12.04
CA LYS A 163 -4.68 -14.39 -13.08
C LYS A 163 -4.93 -13.44 -14.24
N ILE A 164 -4.24 -12.30 -14.28
CA ILE A 164 -4.21 -11.46 -15.47
C ILE A 164 -3.43 -12.26 -16.52
N ILE A 165 -4.15 -12.81 -17.51
CA ILE A 165 -3.59 -13.50 -18.68
C ILE A 165 -3.23 -12.46 -19.72
#